data_AF-A0A7J6SZZ2-F1
#
_entry.id   AF-A0A7J6SZZ2-F1
#
_cell.length_a   1.000
_cell.length_b   1.000
_cell.length_c   1.000
_cell.angle_alpha   90.00
_cell.angle_beta   90.00
_cell.angle_gamma   90.00
#
_symmetry.space_group_name_H-M   'P 1'
#
loop_
_entity.id
_entity.type
_entity.pdbx_description
1 polymer ?
#
loop_
_entity_poly.entity_id
_entity_poly.type
_entity_poly.pdbx_seq_one_letter_code
_entity_poly.pdbx_strand_id
1 'polypeptide(L)'
;MNHSCSPNVVLTFSGSTVTLRAIRSIPQGGELFISYVDVCITPTSKRRQRLHDQYKFDCSCERCSREGPALSDEDKSYPKLVYAEEDLRLSVQKQDWKEAARAGRLVDELRVFLSGGRAYDVCVGVNAYMLAKILSLDDGSLREALTYFAKAYRILSITHGSGHPMVEEIKGKMIELRNYVQYNTPVPQISMNSSSRSFQS
;
A
#
# COMPACT_ATOMS: atom_id res chain seq x y z
N MET A 1 18.65 12.50 13.64
CA MET A 1 18.09 12.31 12.28
C MET A 1 17.02 13.34 12.11
N ASN A 2 17.03 14.11 11.02
CA ASN A 2 16.05 15.16 10.80
C ASN A 2 14.80 14.65 10.08
N HIS A 3 13.79 15.51 10.03
CA HIS A 3 12.53 15.21 9.36
C HIS A 3 12.62 15.44 7.85
N SER A 4 12.00 14.55 7.08
CA SER A 4 11.53 14.86 5.73
C SER A 4 10.18 14.18 5.47
N CYS A 5 9.26 14.86 4.79
CA CYS A 5 8.02 14.22 4.30
C CYS A 5 8.29 13.26 3.12
N SER A 6 9.51 13.28 2.57
CA SER A 6 10.07 12.27 1.65
C SER A 6 11.37 11.74 2.27
N PRO A 7 11.30 10.82 3.25
CA PRO A 7 12.47 10.30 3.96
C PRO A 7 13.32 9.37 3.08
N ASN A 8 14.60 9.19 3.41
CA ASN A 8 15.48 8.19 2.77
C ASN A 8 15.70 6.94 3.64
N VAL A 9 15.30 6.98 4.90
CA VAL A 9 15.31 5.84 5.80
C VAL A 9 13.94 5.64 6.44
N VAL A 10 13.59 4.39 6.68
CA VAL A 10 12.40 4.00 7.43
C VAL A 10 12.81 3.38 8.75
N LEU A 11 12.03 3.64 9.78
CA LEU A 11 12.21 3.12 11.13
C LEU A 11 11.13 2.07 11.38
N THR A 12 11.55 0.87 11.80
CA THR A 12 10.66 -0.23 12.20
C THR A 12 11.01 -0.70 13.60
N PHE A 13 10.00 -1.17 14.33
CA PHE A 13 10.14 -1.68 15.70
C PHE A 13 9.88 -3.18 15.72
N SER A 14 10.75 -3.92 16.40
CA SER A 14 10.54 -5.33 16.75
C SER A 14 10.78 -5.49 18.24
N GLY A 15 9.70 -5.48 19.03
CA GLY A 15 9.78 -5.36 20.47
C GLY A 15 10.47 -4.05 20.88
N SER A 16 11.54 -4.15 21.68
CA SER A 16 12.39 -3.02 22.08
C SER A 16 13.48 -2.66 21.07
N THR A 17 13.61 -3.41 19.97
CA THR A 17 14.65 -3.20 18.96
C THR A 17 14.16 -2.29 17.85
N VAL A 18 14.92 -1.22 17.59
CA VAL A 18 14.69 -0.30 16.47
C VAL A 18 15.60 -0.67 15.31
N THR A 19 15.00 -0.88 14.13
CA THR A 19 15.74 -1.12 12.89
C THR A 19 15.52 0.04 11.92
N LEU A 20 16.62 0.62 11.47
CA LEU A 20 16.64 1.63 10.40
C LEU A 20 17.03 0.96 9.08
N ARG A 21 16.25 1.21 8.02
CA ARG A 21 16.55 0.70 6.67
C ARG A 21 16.51 1.82 5.66
N ALA A 22 17.50 1.85 4.78
CA ALA A 22 17.49 2.75 3.62
C ALA A 22 16.38 2.32 2.64
N ILE A 23 15.57 3.28 2.22
CA ILE A 23 14.50 3.10 1.22
C ILE A 23 14.79 3.88 -0.07
N ARG A 24 15.91 4.61 -0.10
CA ARG A 24 16.47 5.33 -1.25
C ARG A 24 17.99 5.23 -1.20
N SER A 25 18.64 5.51 -2.33
CA SER A 25 20.10 5.66 -2.35
C SER A 25 20.54 6.83 -1.46
N ILE A 26 21.62 6.66 -0.72
CA ILE A 26 22.17 7.66 0.21
C ILE A 26 23.66 7.82 -0.14
N PRO A 27 24.09 8.99 -0.65
CA PRO A 27 25.49 9.21 -0.95
C PRO A 27 26.34 9.24 0.33
N GLN A 28 27.64 8.98 0.21
CA GLN A 28 28.55 9.07 1.35
C GLN A 28 28.52 10.48 1.96
N GLY A 29 28.40 10.56 3.29
CA GLY A 29 28.22 11.82 4.01
C GLY A 29 26.81 12.43 3.88
N GLY A 30 25.89 11.79 3.16
CA GLY A 30 24.50 12.22 3.05
C GLY A 30 23.73 12.07 4.35
N GLU A 31 22.85 13.02 4.63
CA GLU A 31 22.04 13.02 5.85
C GLU A 31 20.91 11.97 5.80
N LEU A 32 20.62 11.37 6.96
CA LEU A 32 19.51 10.44 7.15
C LEU A 32 18.26 11.18 7.61
N PHE A 33 17.19 11.05 6.82
CA PHE A 33 15.88 11.64 7.09
C PHE A 33 14.86 10.55 7.40
N ILE A 34 14.17 10.71 8.53
CA ILE A 34 12.98 9.94 8.89
C ILE A 34 11.73 10.82 8.77
N SER A 35 10.55 10.20 8.76
CA SER A 35 9.31 10.95 8.94
C SER A 35 8.90 10.98 10.41
N TYR A 36 8.58 12.17 10.93
CA TYR A 36 8.06 12.33 12.30
C TYR A 36 6.53 12.25 12.33
N VAL A 37 5.89 12.41 11.17
CA VAL A 37 4.45 12.38 10.99
C VAL A 37 4.07 11.25 10.04
N ASP A 38 2.83 10.79 10.12
CA ASP A 38 2.31 9.87 9.12
C ASP A 38 2.14 10.61 7.78
N VAL A 39 3.06 10.34 6.85
CA VAL A 39 3.09 10.93 5.51
C VAL A 39 2.17 10.21 4.52
N CYS A 40 1.53 9.13 4.93
CA CYS A 40 0.80 8.22 4.05
C CYS A 40 -0.68 8.60 3.99
N ILE A 41 -1.20 9.19 5.07
CA ILE A 41 -2.59 9.62 5.17
C ILE A 41 -2.73 11.14 5.33
N THR A 42 -1.70 11.83 5.84
CA THR A 42 -1.85 13.23 6.26
C THR A 42 -1.51 14.17 5.09
N PRO A 43 -2.41 15.08 4.68
CA PRO A 43 -2.12 16.03 3.60
C PRO A 43 -1.16 17.13 4.05
N THR A 44 -0.61 17.90 3.11
CA THR A 44 0.48 18.87 3.35
C THR A 44 0.16 19.87 4.45
N SER A 45 -1.06 20.42 4.44
CA SER A 45 -1.52 21.40 5.43
C SER A 45 -1.43 20.84 6.86
N LYS A 46 -1.96 19.62 7.06
CA LYS A 46 -1.97 18.92 8.34
C LYS A 46 -0.58 18.45 8.77
N ARG A 47 0.29 18.06 7.82
CA ARG A 47 1.68 17.72 8.14
C ARG A 47 2.44 18.93 8.66
N ARG A 48 2.37 20.07 7.96
CA ARG A 48 3.00 21.32 8.41
C ARG A 48 2.46 21.77 9.77
N GLN A 49 1.13 21.75 9.94
CA GLN A 49 0.50 22.06 11.22
C GLN A 49 1.07 21.20 12.36
N ARG A 50 1.09 19.86 12.19
CA ARG A 50 1.63 18.95 13.22
C ARG A 50 3.12 19.18 13.52
N LEU A 51 3.91 19.42 12.48
CA LEU A 51 5.35 19.68 12.63
C LEU A 51 5.60 20.99 13.36
N HIS A 52 4.87 22.04 13.00
CA HIS A 52 4.94 23.32 13.69
C HIS A 52 4.47 23.19 15.15
N ASP A 53 3.34 22.53 15.40
CA ASP A 53 2.77 22.43 16.74
C ASP A 53 3.66 21.61 17.70
N GLN A 54 4.24 20.50 17.23
CA GLN A 54 5.02 19.59 18.08
C GLN A 54 6.53 19.87 18.08
N TYR A 55 7.08 20.23 16.92
CA TYR A 55 8.53 20.34 16.72
C TYR A 55 9.00 21.78 16.43
N LYS A 56 8.06 22.74 16.33
CA LYS A 56 8.35 24.18 16.21
C LYS A 56 9.20 24.54 14.98
N PHE A 57 8.98 23.85 13.85
CA PHE A 57 9.61 24.18 12.57
C PHE A 57 8.66 24.02 11.39
N ASP A 58 8.94 24.75 10.30
CA ASP A 58 8.22 24.64 9.04
C ASP A 58 8.99 23.77 8.04
N CYS A 59 8.34 22.70 7.56
CA CYS A 59 8.98 21.78 6.61
C CYS A 59 8.95 22.32 5.17
N SER A 60 10.14 22.46 4.59
CA SER A 60 10.40 22.89 3.20
C SER A 60 11.00 21.76 2.32
N CYS A 61 10.83 20.50 2.71
CA CYS A 61 11.33 19.37 1.92
C CYS A 61 10.72 19.34 0.50
N GLU A 62 11.37 18.60 -0.41
CA GLU A 62 10.94 18.44 -1.82
C GLU A 62 9.42 18.25 -1.97
N ARG A 63 8.84 17.38 -1.14
CA ARG A 63 7.40 17.10 -1.16
C ARG A 63 6.55 18.32 -0.80
N CYS A 64 6.86 18.96 0.33
CA CYS A 64 6.15 20.15 0.80
C CYS A 64 6.31 21.33 -0.18
N SER A 65 7.46 21.43 -0.82
CA SER A 65 7.73 22.45 -1.85
C SER A 65 6.93 22.21 -3.12
N ARG A 66 6.77 20.95 -3.55
CA ARG A 66 5.97 20.56 -4.72
C ARG A 66 4.47 20.75 -4.51
N GLU A 67 3.94 20.41 -3.34
CA GLU A 67 2.50 20.45 -3.04
C GLU A 67 1.99 21.86 -2.72
N GLY A 68 2.89 22.80 -2.39
CA GLY A 68 2.54 24.19 -2.14
C GLY A 68 1.78 24.41 -0.81
N PRO A 69 1.32 25.65 -0.55
CA PRO A 69 0.57 26.02 0.67
C PRO A 69 -0.96 25.97 0.52
N ALA A 70 -1.49 25.80 -0.70
CA ALA A 70 -2.94 25.79 -0.97
C ALA A 70 -3.61 24.45 -0.59
N LEU A 71 -4.95 24.42 -0.55
CA LEU A 71 -5.75 23.19 -0.48
C LEU A 71 -5.43 22.31 -1.68
N SER A 72 -4.42 21.47 -1.49
CA SER A 72 -3.94 20.53 -2.50
C SER A 72 -5.06 19.54 -2.83
N ASP A 73 -4.95 18.87 -3.96
CA ASP A 73 -5.88 17.77 -4.27
C ASP A 73 -5.79 16.65 -3.21
N GLU A 74 -4.67 16.55 -2.48
CA GLU A 74 -4.54 15.72 -1.28
C GLU A 74 -5.50 16.17 -0.16
N ASP A 75 -5.56 17.48 0.13
CA ASP A 75 -6.45 18.02 1.17
C ASP A 75 -7.93 17.74 0.85
N LYS A 76 -8.32 17.77 -0.43
CA LYS A 76 -9.70 17.43 -0.87
C LYS A 76 -9.98 15.93 -0.82
N SER A 77 -8.97 15.11 -1.01
CA SER A 77 -9.08 13.64 -1.02
C SER A 77 -9.03 13.06 0.40
N TYR A 78 -8.43 13.77 1.36
CA TYR A 78 -8.30 13.31 2.74
C TYR A 78 -9.63 12.95 3.42
N PRO A 79 -10.71 13.77 3.34
CA PRO A 79 -12.01 13.36 3.89
C PRO A 79 -12.54 12.06 3.28
N LYS A 80 -12.34 11.84 1.98
CA LYS A 80 -12.76 10.60 1.30
C LYS A 80 -12.02 9.39 1.87
N LEU A 81 -10.73 9.53 2.18
CA LEU A 81 -9.95 8.46 2.81
C LEU A 81 -10.52 8.13 4.19
N VAL A 82 -10.81 9.14 5.00
CA VAL A 82 -11.37 8.95 6.36
C VAL A 82 -12.70 8.19 6.29
N TYR A 83 -13.61 8.56 5.37
CA TYR A 83 -14.86 7.83 5.18
C TYR A 83 -14.64 6.39 4.69
N ALA A 84 -13.74 6.19 3.72
CA ALA A 84 -13.45 4.85 3.20
C ALA A 84 -12.82 3.92 4.26
N GLU A 85 -11.98 4.45 5.15
CA GLU A 85 -11.42 3.70 6.29
C GLU A 85 -12.49 3.31 7.30
N GLU A 86 -13.44 4.20 7.57
CA GLU A 86 -14.58 3.93 8.44
C GLU A 86 -15.51 2.88 7.83
N ASP A 87 -15.84 2.99 6.54
CA ASP A 87 -16.64 2.00 5.81
C ASP A 87 -15.96 0.63 5.81
N LEU A 88 -14.65 0.58 5.57
CA LEU A 88 -13.86 -0.65 5.65
C LEU A 88 -13.95 -1.26 7.06
N ARG A 89 -13.72 -0.45 8.10
CA ARG A 89 -13.76 -0.90 9.50
C ARG A 89 -15.13 -1.49 9.87
N LEU A 90 -16.20 -0.78 9.52
CA LEU A 90 -17.58 -1.21 9.79
C LEU A 90 -17.94 -2.48 9.01
N SER A 91 -17.50 -2.59 7.75
CA SER A 91 -17.75 -3.77 6.91
C SER A 91 -17.04 -5.01 7.45
N VAL A 92 -15.79 -4.88 7.89
CA VAL A 92 -15.05 -5.97 8.55
C VAL A 92 -15.74 -6.40 9.85
N GLN A 93 -16.21 -5.45 10.68
CA GLN A 93 -16.95 -5.76 11.90
C GLN A 93 -18.25 -6.52 11.63
N LYS A 94 -18.95 -6.19 10.55
CA LYS A 94 -20.18 -6.86 10.10
C LYS A 94 -19.92 -8.16 9.32
N GLN A 95 -18.65 -8.48 9.04
CA GLN A 95 -18.25 -9.59 8.16
C GLN A 95 -18.83 -9.48 6.73
N ASP A 96 -19.10 -8.25 6.28
CA ASP A 96 -19.45 -7.99 4.88
C ASP A 96 -18.16 -7.88 4.06
N TRP A 97 -17.63 -9.04 3.65
CA TRP A 97 -16.35 -9.11 2.94
C TRP A 97 -16.38 -8.47 1.56
N LYS A 98 -17.55 -8.42 0.92
CA LYS A 98 -17.73 -7.80 -0.39
C LYS A 98 -17.62 -6.28 -0.28
N GLU A 99 -18.27 -5.69 0.72
CA GLU A 99 -18.13 -4.26 0.99
C GLU A 99 -16.73 -3.92 1.52
N ALA A 100 -16.18 -4.75 2.41
CA ALA A 100 -14.82 -4.57 2.92
C ALA A 100 -13.78 -4.56 1.78
N ALA A 101 -13.91 -5.45 0.79
CA ALA A 101 -13.04 -5.43 -0.39
C ALA A 101 -13.22 -4.15 -1.24
N ARG A 102 -14.45 -3.64 -1.39
CA ARG A 102 -14.71 -2.39 -2.12
C ARG A 102 -14.09 -1.19 -1.39
N ALA A 103 -14.38 -1.03 -0.11
CA ALA A 103 -13.82 0.06 0.70
C ALA A 103 -12.30 -0.04 0.78
N GLY A 104 -11.75 -1.24 0.95
CA GLY A 104 -10.31 -1.47 0.99
C GLY A 104 -9.58 -1.08 -0.31
N ARG A 105 -10.18 -1.34 -1.48
CA ARG A 105 -9.65 -0.85 -2.77
C ARG A 105 -9.60 0.68 -2.83
N LEU A 106 -10.67 1.35 -2.39
CA LEU A 106 -10.72 2.81 -2.36
C LEU A 106 -9.68 3.38 -1.39
N VAL A 107 -9.50 2.76 -0.22
CA VAL A 107 -8.44 3.12 0.74
C VAL A 107 -7.06 2.96 0.11
N ASP A 108 -6.79 1.85 -0.60
CA ASP A 108 -5.52 1.65 -1.30
C ASP A 108 -5.25 2.71 -2.36
N GLU A 109 -6.24 3.00 -3.21
CA GLU A 109 -6.15 4.04 -4.25
C GLU A 109 -5.83 5.41 -3.65
N LEU A 110 -6.60 5.83 -2.65
CA LEU A 110 -6.43 7.12 -1.99
C LEU A 110 -5.09 7.22 -1.27
N ARG A 111 -4.62 6.15 -0.62
CA ARG A 111 -3.32 6.16 0.05
C ARG A 111 -2.16 6.14 -0.94
N VAL A 112 -2.27 5.45 -2.07
CA VAL A 112 -1.27 5.54 -3.15
C VAL A 112 -1.19 6.97 -3.67
N PHE A 113 -2.34 7.60 -3.93
CA PHE A 113 -2.42 9.00 -4.35
C PHE A 113 -1.78 9.95 -3.32
N LEU A 114 -2.21 9.87 -2.06
CA LEU A 114 -1.69 10.67 -0.95
C LEU A 114 -0.24 10.34 -0.57
N SER A 115 0.31 9.21 -1.01
CA SER A 115 1.73 8.92 -0.87
C SER A 115 2.59 9.68 -1.91
N GLY A 116 1.98 10.38 -2.86
CA GLY A 116 2.70 11.08 -3.92
C GLY A 116 3.55 10.15 -4.80
N GLY A 117 3.14 8.88 -4.94
CA GLY A 117 3.79 7.87 -5.77
C GLY A 117 5.06 7.24 -5.17
N ARG A 118 5.30 7.33 -3.85
CA ARG A 118 6.48 6.74 -3.23
C ARG A 118 6.47 5.21 -3.37
N ALA A 119 7.59 4.66 -3.86
CA ALA A 119 7.70 3.22 -4.10
C ALA A 119 7.68 2.35 -2.83
N TYR A 120 8.14 2.90 -1.68
CA TYR A 120 8.35 2.15 -0.44
C TYR A 120 7.69 2.82 0.77
N ASP A 121 6.39 3.09 0.66
CA ASP A 121 5.60 3.63 1.75
C ASP A 121 5.05 2.50 2.64
N VAL A 122 5.44 2.48 3.92
CA VAL A 122 5.09 1.39 4.85
C VAL A 122 3.59 1.18 4.94
N CYS A 123 2.82 2.26 5.07
CA CYS A 123 1.39 2.17 5.24
C CYS A 123 0.75 1.60 3.97
N VAL A 124 1.17 2.04 2.77
CA VAL A 124 0.70 1.43 1.51
C VAL A 124 0.98 -0.08 1.48
N GLY A 125 2.16 -0.51 1.93
CA GLY A 125 2.50 -1.93 2.05
C GLY A 125 1.60 -2.71 3.02
N VAL A 126 1.35 -2.15 4.21
CA VAL A 126 0.47 -2.77 5.23
C VAL A 126 -0.98 -2.83 4.75
N ASN A 127 -1.51 -1.80 4.09
CA ASN A 127 -2.88 -1.85 3.57
C ASN A 127 -3.03 -2.85 2.44
N ALA A 128 -2.05 -2.92 1.54
CA ALA A 128 -2.04 -3.94 0.49
C ALA A 128 -2.08 -5.35 1.10
N TYR A 129 -1.34 -5.58 2.20
CA TYR A 129 -1.38 -6.85 2.92
C TYR A 129 -2.77 -7.13 3.52
N MET A 130 -3.36 -6.16 4.21
CA MET A 130 -4.70 -6.31 4.81
C MET A 130 -5.78 -6.55 3.76
N LEU A 131 -5.76 -5.81 2.64
CA LEU A 131 -6.69 -6.00 1.53
C LEU A 131 -6.50 -7.37 0.87
N ALA A 132 -5.26 -7.84 0.69
CA ALA A 132 -5.02 -9.19 0.18
C ALA A 132 -5.66 -10.26 1.05
N LYS A 133 -5.61 -10.13 2.38
CA LYS A 133 -6.28 -11.07 3.31
C LYS A 133 -7.80 -11.05 3.14
N ILE A 134 -8.40 -9.86 2.99
CA ILE A 134 -9.85 -9.73 2.76
C ILE A 134 -10.24 -10.38 1.42
N LEU A 135 -9.51 -10.09 0.35
CA LEU A 135 -9.76 -10.66 -0.98
C LEU A 135 -9.55 -12.19 -1.01
N SER A 136 -8.73 -12.73 -0.12
CA SER A 136 -8.52 -14.18 0.00
C SER A 136 -9.71 -14.93 0.59
N LEU A 137 -10.72 -14.21 1.11
CA LEU A 137 -11.95 -14.81 1.65
C LEU A 137 -12.99 -15.09 0.54
N ASP A 138 -12.76 -14.63 -0.68
CA ASP A 138 -13.63 -14.84 -1.84
C ASP A 138 -12.85 -15.53 -2.97
N ASP A 139 -13.29 -16.73 -3.36
CA ASP A 139 -12.65 -17.52 -4.43
C ASP A 139 -12.59 -16.74 -5.77
N GLY A 140 -13.58 -15.88 -6.02
CA GLY A 140 -13.62 -15.02 -7.21
C GLY A 140 -12.51 -13.96 -7.27
N SER A 141 -11.90 -13.65 -6.12
CA SER A 141 -10.96 -12.54 -5.96
C SER A 141 -9.51 -13.00 -5.71
N LEU A 142 -9.21 -14.31 -5.76
CA LEU A 142 -7.89 -14.85 -5.41
C LEU A 142 -6.74 -14.34 -6.29
N ARG A 143 -6.99 -14.11 -7.58
CA ARG A 143 -5.98 -13.52 -8.48
C ARG A 143 -5.65 -12.08 -8.09
N GLU A 144 -6.66 -11.33 -7.69
CA GLU A 144 -6.49 -9.97 -7.19
C GLU A 144 -5.74 -9.99 -5.84
N ALA A 145 -6.10 -10.91 -4.94
CA ALA A 145 -5.41 -11.11 -3.67
C ALA A 145 -3.90 -11.38 -3.88
N LEU A 146 -3.53 -12.22 -4.85
CA LEU A 146 -2.12 -12.47 -5.22
C LEU A 146 -1.38 -11.21 -5.67
N THR A 147 -2.04 -10.34 -6.46
CA THR A 147 -1.45 -9.06 -6.87
C THR A 147 -1.20 -8.15 -5.66
N TYR A 148 -2.14 -8.09 -4.71
CA TYR A 148 -1.96 -7.28 -3.50
C TYR A 148 -0.93 -7.87 -2.54
N PHE A 149 -0.84 -9.20 -2.39
CA PHE A 149 0.25 -9.81 -1.64
C PHE A 149 1.61 -9.51 -2.28
N ALA A 150 1.72 -9.55 -3.61
CA ALA A 150 2.95 -9.18 -4.31
C ALA A 150 3.32 -7.70 -4.10
N LYS A 151 2.33 -6.79 -4.14
CA LYS A 151 2.50 -5.37 -3.81
C LYS A 151 3.00 -5.19 -2.38
N ALA A 152 2.36 -5.84 -1.41
CA ALA A 152 2.76 -5.81 0.00
C ALA A 152 4.18 -6.36 0.19
N TYR A 153 4.48 -7.51 -0.41
CA TYR A 153 5.80 -8.14 -0.34
C TYR A 153 6.90 -7.21 -0.87
N ARG A 154 6.70 -6.59 -2.03
CA ARG A 154 7.67 -5.66 -2.64
C ARG A 154 8.03 -4.49 -1.71
N ILE A 155 7.05 -3.98 -0.97
CA ILE A 155 7.23 -2.83 -0.07
C ILE A 155 7.78 -3.27 1.28
N LEU A 156 7.19 -4.30 1.88
CA LEU A 156 7.47 -4.71 3.26
C LEU A 156 8.79 -5.49 3.38
N SER A 157 9.20 -6.23 2.34
CA SER A 157 10.53 -6.87 2.33
C SER A 157 11.69 -5.87 2.37
N ILE A 158 11.49 -4.65 1.86
CA ILE A 158 12.46 -3.56 1.96
C ILE A 158 12.33 -2.82 3.29
N THR A 159 11.11 -2.44 3.68
CA THR A 159 10.90 -1.57 4.85
C THR A 159 11.06 -2.29 6.19
N HIS A 160 10.62 -3.54 6.29
CA HIS A 160 10.74 -4.37 7.50
C HIS A 160 11.90 -5.34 7.40
N GLY A 161 12.28 -5.72 6.19
CA GLY A 161 13.30 -6.73 5.91
C GLY A 161 12.70 -8.08 5.55
N SER A 162 13.41 -8.84 4.72
CA SER A 162 12.95 -10.13 4.21
C SER A 162 12.63 -11.15 5.31
N GLY A 163 13.38 -11.17 6.41
CA GLY A 163 13.19 -12.10 7.53
C GLY A 163 12.21 -11.63 8.61
N HIS A 164 11.47 -10.54 8.40
CA HIS A 164 10.46 -10.10 9.35
C HIS A 164 9.26 -11.07 9.35
N PRO A 165 8.67 -11.45 10.50
CA PRO A 165 7.58 -12.45 10.56
C PRO A 165 6.41 -12.15 9.62
N MET A 166 5.99 -10.89 9.54
CA MET A 166 4.94 -10.45 8.60
C MET A 166 5.33 -10.70 7.14
N VAL A 167 6.60 -10.51 6.77
CA VAL A 167 7.07 -10.70 5.39
C VAL A 167 7.15 -12.17 5.04
N GLU A 168 7.56 -13.02 5.99
CA GLU A 168 7.51 -14.47 5.83
C GLU A 168 6.07 -15.00 5.74
N GLU A 169 5.13 -14.47 6.52
CA GLU A 169 3.69 -14.79 6.40
C GLU A 169 3.17 -14.44 5.00
N ILE A 170 3.50 -13.26 4.47
CA ILE A 170 3.12 -12.84 3.12
C ILE A 170 3.67 -13.82 2.07
N LYS A 171 4.95 -14.21 2.16
CA LYS A 171 5.55 -15.20 1.25
C LYS A 171 4.79 -16.53 1.29
N GLY A 172 4.51 -17.03 2.50
CA GLY A 172 3.76 -18.27 2.70
C GLY A 172 2.39 -18.22 2.03
N LYS A 173 1.62 -17.16 2.31
CA LYS A 173 0.29 -16.93 1.71
C LYS A 173 0.35 -16.85 0.18
N MET A 174 1.36 -16.19 -0.38
CA MET A 174 1.54 -16.14 -1.85
C MET A 174 1.78 -17.52 -2.46
N ILE A 175 2.56 -18.39 -1.81
CA ILE A 175 2.81 -19.75 -2.27
C ILE A 175 1.52 -20.58 -2.20
N GLU A 176 0.84 -20.53 -1.06
CA GLU A 176 -0.46 -21.22 -0.85
C GLU A 176 -1.48 -20.84 -1.92
N LEU A 177 -1.71 -19.53 -2.11
CA LEU A 177 -2.69 -19.03 -3.07
C LEU A 177 -2.29 -19.33 -4.52
N ARG A 178 -1.00 -19.24 -4.88
CA ARG A 178 -0.54 -19.58 -6.24
C ARG A 178 -0.84 -21.04 -6.58
N ASN A 179 -0.54 -21.95 -5.66
CA ASN A 179 -0.84 -23.36 -5.83
C ASN A 179 -2.35 -23.56 -5.97
N TYR A 180 -3.16 -22.96 -5.09
CA TYR A 180 -4.61 -23.08 -5.17
C TYR A 180 -5.17 -22.58 -6.50
N VAL A 181 -4.77 -21.38 -6.96
CA VAL A 181 -5.22 -20.82 -8.23
C VAL A 181 -4.81 -21.69 -9.40
N GLN A 182 -3.59 -22.23 -9.38
CA GLN A 182 -3.08 -23.11 -10.45
C GLN A 182 -3.87 -24.42 -10.58
N TYR A 183 -4.30 -25.01 -9.46
CA TYR A 183 -4.98 -26.31 -9.47
C TYR A 183 -6.51 -26.25 -9.46
N ASN A 184 -7.12 -25.12 -9.04
CA ASN A 184 -8.56 -25.03 -8.80
C ASN A 184 -9.30 -23.97 -9.64
N THR A 185 -8.62 -23.16 -10.48
CA THR A 185 -9.34 -22.25 -11.39
C THR A 185 -9.52 -22.88 -12.78
N PRO A 186 -10.76 -23.01 -13.29
CA PRO A 186 -11.01 -23.61 -14.61
C PRO A 186 -10.34 -22.77 -15.71
N VAL A 187 -9.55 -23.43 -16.55
CA VAL A 187 -9.00 -22.83 -17.77
C VAL A 187 -10.17 -22.44 -18.67
N PRO A 188 -10.25 -21.21 -19.20
CA PRO A 188 -11.26 -20.86 -20.18
C PRO A 188 -11.11 -21.81 -21.36
N GLN A 189 -12.15 -22.59 -21.68
CA GLN A 189 -12.15 -23.38 -22.91
C GLN A 189 -12.13 -22.41 -24.08
N ILE A 190 -10.99 -22.32 -24.76
CA ILE A 190 -10.89 -21.65 -26.04
C ILE A 190 -11.73 -22.50 -27.00
N SER A 191 -12.93 -22.04 -27.34
CA SER A 191 -13.74 -22.63 -28.41
C SER A 191 -12.96 -22.47 -29.72
N MET A 192 -12.28 -23.53 -30.15
CA MET A 192 -11.81 -23.63 -31.53
C MET A 192 -13.04 -23.68 -32.43
N ASN A 193 -13.41 -22.55 -33.03
CA ASN A 193 -14.35 -22.54 -34.14
C ASN A 193 -13.67 -23.26 -35.32
N SER A 194 -14.04 -24.53 -35.52
CA SER A 194 -13.78 -25.26 -36.76
C SER A 194 -14.70 -24.70 -37.85
N SER A 195 -14.23 -23.66 -38.53
CA SER A 195 -14.83 -23.19 -39.78
C SER A 195 -14.57 -24.22 -40.88
N SER A 196 -15.43 -25.24 -40.97
CA SER A 196 -15.57 -26.09 -42.16
C SER A 196 -16.11 -25.23 -43.31
N ARG A 197 -15.21 -24.74 -44.18
CA ARG A 197 -15.61 -24.23 -45.50
C ARG A 197 -15.86 -25.42 -46.42
N SER A 198 -17.11 -25.83 -46.52
CA SER A 198 -17.64 -26.52 -47.70
C SER A 198 -18.06 -25.46 -48.72
N PHE A 199 -17.31 -25.34 -49.82
CA PHE A 199 -17.80 -24.69 -51.05
C PHE A 199 -18.02 -25.77 -52.10
N GLN A 200 -19.29 -26.05 -52.36
CA GLN A 200 -19.78 -26.66 -53.59
C GLN A 200 -20.12 -25.53 -54.57
N SER A 201 -19.57 -25.60 -55.78
CA SER A 201 -20.26 -25.39 -57.07
C SER A 201 -19.23 -25.50 -58.19
#